data_AF-A0A508TRT6-F1
#
_entry.id   AF-A0A508TRT6-F1
#
_cell.length_a   1.000
_cell.length_b   1.000
_cell.length_c   1.000
_cell.angle_alpha   90.00
_cell.angle_beta   90.00
_cell.angle_gamma   90.00
#
_symmetry.space_group_name_H-M   'P 1'
#
loop_
_entity.id
_entity.type
_entity.pdbx_description
1 polymer ?
#
loop_
_entity_poly.entity_id
_entity_poly.type
_entity_poly.pdbx_seq_one_letter_code
_entity_poly.pdbx_strand_id
1 'polypeptide(L)'
;MTIFLVLAPYGAFATLMLVTSATVSLLCAALICLGVIAFDVARRRSIKILTVGSVIVFTAVGSYLTFVDPTPSTIAVKIAIDAGMLVVSLGSILVGHPFARQYAVEQVDAEIAKLPGFTQANYLITWAWTGAVLLMLIGNIAVLYVPALPLWTGLLVAFAARNAAVCFTRWYPQYRKAKYGAPPARALPSH
;
A
#
# COMPACT_ATOMS: atom_id res chain seq x y z
N MET A 1 -10.51 12.26 2.53
CA MET A 1 -10.64 11.00 1.77
C MET A 1 -9.41 10.78 0.87
N THR A 2 -8.29 10.34 1.42
CA THR A 2 -7.02 10.15 0.70
C THR A 2 -6.72 8.68 0.35
N ILE A 3 -7.36 7.72 1.01
CA ILE A 3 -7.15 6.28 0.80
C ILE A 3 -7.50 5.81 -0.62
N PHE A 4 -8.56 6.35 -1.24
CA PHE A 4 -8.95 5.97 -2.60
C PHE A 4 -7.90 6.36 -3.65
N LEU A 5 -7.27 7.53 -3.48
CA LEU A 5 -6.20 8.01 -4.37
C LEU A 5 -4.93 7.16 -4.26
N VAL A 6 -4.66 6.57 -3.09
CA VAL A 6 -3.50 5.69 -2.88
C VAL A 6 -3.69 4.33 -3.55
N LEU A 7 -4.91 3.81 -3.52
CA LEU A 7 -5.24 2.50 -4.06
C LEU A 7 -5.56 2.53 -5.56
N ALA A 8 -5.91 3.71 -6.10
CA ALA A 8 -6.26 3.92 -7.51
C ALA A 8 -5.29 3.28 -8.52
N PRO A 9 -3.96 3.52 -8.47
CA PRO A 9 -3.05 2.95 -9.47
C PRO A 9 -3.00 1.42 -9.41
N TYR A 10 -3.09 0.82 -8.22
CA TYR A 10 -3.13 -0.63 -8.07
C TYR A 10 -4.45 -1.24 -8.50
N GLY A 11 -5.56 -0.54 -8.27
CA GLY A 11 -6.88 -0.92 -8.78
C GLY A 11 -6.89 -0.92 -10.30
N ALA A 12 -6.41 0.17 -10.91
CA ALA A 12 -6.29 0.30 -12.36
C ALA A 12 -5.38 -0.76 -12.96
N PHE A 13 -4.21 -1.02 -12.36
CA PHE A 13 -3.33 -2.11 -12.78
C PHE A 13 -4.06 -3.46 -12.75
N ALA A 14 -4.72 -3.78 -11.63
CA ALA A 14 -5.40 -5.07 -11.46
C ALA A 14 -6.56 -5.25 -12.44
N THR A 15 -7.34 -4.21 -12.73
CA THR A 15 -8.46 -4.27 -13.68
C THR A 15 -7.99 -4.30 -15.12
N LEU A 16 -6.99 -3.49 -15.48
CA LEU A 16 -6.43 -3.48 -16.84
C LEU A 16 -5.76 -4.81 -17.17
N MET A 17 -5.13 -5.47 -16.21
CA MET A 17 -4.56 -6.81 -16.39
C MET A 17 -5.60 -7.90 -16.72
N LEU A 18 -6.90 -7.65 -16.52
CA LEU A 18 -7.96 -8.59 -16.92
C LEU A 18 -8.37 -8.45 -18.38
N VAL A 19 -8.09 -7.30 -19.01
CA VAL A 19 -8.63 -6.94 -20.34
C VAL A 19 -7.57 -6.46 -21.32
N THR A 20 -6.33 -6.23 -20.89
CA THR A 20 -5.23 -5.70 -21.70
C THR A 20 -3.90 -6.38 -21.37
N SER A 21 -2.82 -5.97 -22.07
CA SER A 21 -1.47 -6.48 -21.81
C SER A 21 -0.87 -5.91 -20.53
N ALA A 22 0.14 -6.63 -20.00
CA ALA A 22 0.88 -6.20 -18.81
C ALA A 22 1.57 -4.84 -19.00
N THR A 23 2.17 -4.61 -20.16
CA THR A 23 2.85 -3.34 -20.47
C THR A 23 1.89 -2.15 -20.43
N VAL A 24 0.72 -2.27 -21.08
CA VAL A 24 -0.30 -1.20 -21.07
C VAL A 24 -0.80 -0.97 -19.64
N SER A 25 -1.09 -2.03 -18.91
CA SER A 25 -1.55 -1.95 -17.51
C SER A 25 -0.54 -1.21 -16.61
N LEU A 26 0.75 -1.50 -16.75
CA LEU A 26 1.83 -0.89 -15.97
C LEU A 26 2.04 0.58 -16.33
N LEU A 27 2.07 0.91 -17.62
CA LEU A 27 2.23 2.30 -18.07
C LEU A 27 1.05 3.17 -17.66
N CYS A 28 -0.18 2.66 -17.80
CA CYS A 28 -1.37 3.36 -17.29
C CYS A 28 -1.31 3.56 -15.77
N ALA A 29 -0.91 2.55 -15.00
CA ALA A 29 -0.76 2.67 -13.56
C ALA A 29 0.34 3.69 -13.16
N ALA A 30 1.47 3.71 -13.89
CA ALA A 30 2.53 4.70 -13.70
C ALA A 30 2.04 6.13 -14.01
N LEU A 31 1.29 6.31 -15.11
CA LEU A 31 0.68 7.60 -15.45
C LEU A 31 -0.32 8.06 -14.39
N ILE A 32 -1.12 7.14 -13.82
CA ILE A 32 -2.01 7.46 -12.69
C ILE A 32 -1.19 7.91 -11.48
N CYS A 33 -0.11 7.21 -11.14
CA CYS A 33 0.77 7.63 -10.04
C CYS A 33 1.39 9.01 -10.28
N LEU A 34 1.84 9.31 -11.51
CA LEU A 34 2.34 10.63 -11.89
C LEU A 34 1.26 11.70 -11.78
N GLY A 35 0.04 11.40 -12.20
CA GLY A 35 -1.12 12.27 -12.02
C GLY A 35 -1.44 12.56 -10.56
N VAL A 36 -1.33 11.56 -9.68
CA VAL A 36 -1.48 11.73 -8.23
C VAL A 36 -0.37 12.61 -7.67
N ILE A 37 0.88 12.44 -8.10
CA ILE A 37 2.01 13.29 -7.68
C ILE A 37 1.77 14.74 -8.14
N ALA A 38 1.42 14.94 -9.41
CA ALA A 38 1.13 16.26 -9.96
C ALA A 38 -0.01 16.95 -9.20
N PHE A 39 -1.06 16.20 -8.86
CA PHE A 39 -2.18 16.69 -8.06
C PHE A 39 -1.77 17.04 -6.63
N ASP A 40 -0.95 16.22 -5.97
CA ASP A 40 -0.44 16.50 -4.63
C ASP A 40 0.47 17.75 -4.64
N VAL A 41 1.34 17.90 -5.65
CA VAL A 41 2.18 19.10 -5.85
C VAL A 41 1.33 20.34 -6.08
N ALA A 42 0.32 20.27 -6.95
CA ALA A 42 -0.60 21.37 -7.21
C ALA A 42 -1.36 21.82 -5.95
N ARG A 43 -1.62 20.88 -5.03
CA ARG A 43 -2.27 21.16 -3.73
C ARG A 43 -1.29 21.45 -2.59
N ARG A 44 0.01 21.63 -2.88
CA ARG A 44 1.10 21.80 -1.89
C ARG A 44 1.11 20.72 -0.80
N ARG A 45 0.70 19.50 -1.15
CA ARG A 45 0.75 18.33 -0.27
C ARG A 45 2.11 17.66 -0.32
N SER A 46 2.37 16.84 0.67
CA SER A 46 3.61 16.05 0.73
C SER A 46 3.62 14.97 -0.35
N ILE A 47 4.75 14.82 -1.04
CA ILE A 47 4.96 13.69 -1.95
C ILE A 47 5.15 12.43 -1.12
N LYS A 48 4.33 11.42 -1.36
CA LYS A 48 4.35 10.16 -0.61
C LYS A 48 5.37 9.17 -1.18
N ILE A 49 6.14 8.55 -0.29
CA ILE A 49 7.13 7.51 -0.59
C ILE A 49 6.48 6.37 -1.36
N LEU A 50 5.27 5.96 -0.94
CA LEU A 50 4.55 4.86 -1.58
C LEU A 50 4.23 5.19 -3.04
N THR A 51 3.75 6.40 -3.33
CA THR A 51 3.42 6.83 -4.71
C THR A 51 4.67 6.92 -5.58
N VAL A 52 5.76 7.50 -5.06
CA VAL A 52 7.04 7.58 -5.78
C VAL A 52 7.59 6.18 -6.05
N GLY A 53 7.58 5.31 -5.04
CA GLY A 53 7.99 3.92 -5.18
C GLY A 53 7.16 3.16 -6.20
N SER A 54 5.84 3.39 -6.25
CA SER A 54 4.98 2.82 -7.30
C SER A 54 5.36 3.28 -8.70
N VAL A 55 5.64 4.58 -8.91
CA VAL A 55 6.12 5.07 -10.22
C VAL A 55 7.40 4.34 -10.61
N ILE A 56 8.36 4.24 -9.69
CA ILE A 56 9.66 3.60 -9.94
C ILE A 56 9.44 2.14 -10.32
N VAL A 57 8.68 1.38 -9.52
CA VAL A 57 8.45 -0.06 -9.74
C VAL A 57 7.67 -0.30 -11.04
N PHE A 58 6.56 0.42 -11.28
CA PHE A 58 5.77 0.24 -12.49
C PHE A 58 6.54 0.63 -13.75
N THR A 59 7.30 1.73 -13.70
CA THR A 59 8.13 2.15 -14.83
C THR A 59 9.26 1.16 -15.07
N ALA A 60 9.97 0.72 -14.02
CA ALA A 60 11.06 -0.25 -14.17
C ALA A 60 10.58 -1.58 -14.78
N VAL A 61 9.48 -2.14 -14.28
CA VAL A 61 8.92 -3.38 -14.82
C VAL A 61 8.34 -3.15 -16.22
N GLY A 62 7.64 -2.05 -16.46
CA GLY A 62 7.10 -1.71 -17.78
C GLY A 62 8.20 -1.51 -18.84
N SER A 63 9.29 -0.84 -18.49
CA SER A 63 10.47 -0.68 -19.35
C SER A 63 11.15 -2.02 -19.62
N TYR A 64 11.29 -2.90 -18.62
CA TYR A 64 11.81 -4.26 -18.82
C TYR A 64 10.96 -5.04 -19.84
N LEU A 65 9.64 -5.00 -19.71
CA LEU A 65 8.73 -5.66 -20.67
C LEU A 65 8.78 -5.05 -22.08
N THR A 66 9.14 -3.77 -22.19
CA THR A 66 9.16 -3.06 -23.47
C THR A 66 10.47 -3.26 -24.22
N PHE A 67 11.60 -3.27 -23.50
CA PHE A 67 12.94 -3.21 -24.10
C PHE A 67 13.77 -4.48 -23.92
N VAL A 68 13.43 -5.35 -22.98
CA VAL A 68 14.25 -6.54 -22.65
C VAL A 68 13.54 -7.82 -23.03
N ASP A 69 12.38 -8.09 -22.42
CA ASP A 69 11.60 -9.31 -22.69
C ASP A 69 10.10 -9.05 -22.54
N PRO A 70 9.32 -9.06 -23.65
CA PRO A 70 7.87 -8.84 -23.62
C PRO A 70 7.05 -10.09 -23.25
N THR A 71 7.70 -11.26 -23.13
CA THR A 71 7.04 -12.56 -22.94
C THR A 71 6.83 -13.07 -21.49
N PRO A 72 7.22 -12.37 -20.40
CA PRO A 72 6.94 -12.84 -19.06
C PRO A 72 5.46 -13.12 -18.81
N SER A 73 5.19 -14.21 -18.08
CA SER A 73 3.82 -14.55 -17.70
C SER A 73 3.20 -13.48 -16.81
N THR A 74 1.87 -13.35 -16.86
CA THR A 74 1.09 -12.46 -16.00
C THR A 74 1.43 -12.63 -14.51
N ILE A 75 1.71 -13.86 -14.07
CA ILE A 75 2.08 -14.16 -12.69
C ILE A 75 3.48 -13.62 -12.37
N ALA A 76 4.45 -13.80 -13.27
CA ALA A 76 5.80 -13.27 -13.10
C ALA A 76 5.80 -11.74 -12.97
N VAL A 77 4.98 -11.05 -13.78
CA VAL A 77 4.81 -9.59 -13.66
C VAL A 77 4.24 -9.21 -12.29
N LYS A 78 3.20 -9.91 -11.81
CA LYS A 78 2.63 -9.66 -10.47
C LYS A 78 3.64 -9.88 -9.35
N ILE A 79 4.45 -10.93 -9.43
CA ILE A 79 5.55 -11.20 -8.49
C ILE A 79 6.55 -10.05 -8.49
N ALA A 80 6.97 -9.57 -9.67
CA ALA A 80 7.93 -8.46 -9.78
C ALA A 80 7.39 -7.18 -9.14
N ILE A 81 6.09 -6.89 -9.33
CA ILE A 81 5.42 -5.74 -8.71
C ILE A 81 5.34 -5.90 -7.19
N ASP A 82 4.86 -7.03 -6.69
CA ASP A 82 4.74 -7.24 -5.25
C ASP A 82 6.11 -7.22 -4.55
N ALA A 83 7.14 -7.78 -5.19
CA ALA A 83 8.52 -7.72 -4.70
C ALA A 83 9.04 -6.27 -4.67
N GLY A 84 8.86 -5.51 -5.76
CA GLY A 84 9.26 -4.10 -5.80
C GLY A 84 8.54 -3.26 -4.74
N MET A 85 7.24 -3.49 -4.55
CA MET A 85 6.46 -2.79 -3.52
C MET A 85 6.84 -3.22 -2.10
N LEU A 86 7.23 -4.47 -1.90
CA LEU A 86 7.76 -4.95 -0.62
C LEU A 86 9.07 -4.23 -0.28
N VAL A 87 9.97 -4.08 -1.26
CA VAL A 87 11.22 -3.33 -1.11
C VAL A 87 10.94 -1.87 -0.78
N VAL A 88 10.02 -1.21 -1.48
CA VAL A 88 9.62 0.18 -1.18
C VAL A 88 9.07 0.30 0.25
N SER A 89 8.21 -0.64 0.66
CA SER A 89 7.59 -0.64 1.99
C SER A 89 8.63 -0.82 3.10
N LEU A 90 9.49 -1.84 2.98
CA LEU A 90 10.58 -2.10 3.92
C LEU A 90 11.60 -0.96 3.92
N GLY A 91 11.94 -0.42 2.75
CA GLY A 91 12.80 0.75 2.60
C GLY A 91 12.28 1.95 3.38
N SER A 92 10.96 2.19 3.37
CA SER A 92 10.35 3.27 4.16
C SER A 92 10.56 3.10 5.67
N ILE A 93 10.51 1.86 6.17
CA ILE A 93 10.79 1.52 7.57
C ILE A 93 12.28 1.72 7.88
N LEU A 94 13.17 1.24 7.01
CA LEU A 94 14.62 1.32 7.19
C LEU A 94 15.15 2.76 7.19
N VAL A 95 14.56 3.63 6.35
CA VAL A 95 14.87 5.08 6.32
C VAL A 95 14.24 5.81 7.52
N GLY A 96 13.52 5.11 8.41
CA GLY A 96 12.90 5.66 9.61
C GLY A 96 11.62 6.47 9.34
N HIS A 97 11.10 6.42 8.10
CA HIS A 97 9.98 7.22 7.62
C HIS A 97 8.86 6.30 7.12
N PRO A 98 8.10 5.64 8.01
CA PRO A 98 7.05 4.70 7.63
C PRO A 98 6.04 5.41 6.73
N PHE A 99 5.78 4.85 5.54
CA PHE A 99 5.00 5.54 4.52
C PHE A 99 3.58 5.92 4.99
N ALA A 100 2.99 5.17 5.94
CA ALA A 100 1.67 5.46 6.49
C ALA A 100 1.62 6.81 7.21
N ARG A 101 2.74 7.22 7.82
CA ARG A 101 2.85 8.49 8.54
C ARG A 101 2.57 9.69 7.65
N GLN A 102 3.03 9.67 6.39
CA GLN A 102 2.83 10.78 5.45
C GLN A 102 1.35 11.05 5.16
N TYR A 103 0.52 9.99 5.19
CA TYR A 103 -0.93 10.12 5.05
C TYR A 103 -1.63 10.51 6.34
N ALA A 104 -1.10 10.08 7.48
CA ALA A 104 -1.69 10.32 8.78
C ALA A 104 -1.46 11.77 9.26
N VAL A 105 -0.28 12.36 8.99
CA VAL A 105 0.02 13.75 9.38
C VAL A 105 -0.84 14.77 8.65
N GLU A 106 -1.34 14.45 7.45
CA GLU A 106 -2.28 15.30 6.71
C GLU A 106 -3.69 15.32 7.34
N GLN A 107 -3.96 14.48 8.35
CA GLN A 107 -5.28 14.31 8.97
C GLN A 107 -5.32 14.70 10.45
N VAL A 108 -4.18 15.09 11.04
CA VAL A 108 -4.08 15.41 12.47
C VAL A 108 -3.27 16.69 12.67
N ASP A 109 -3.47 17.34 13.83
CA ASP A 109 -2.72 18.53 14.19
C ASP A 109 -1.24 18.22 14.44
N ALA A 110 -0.41 19.26 14.30
CA ALA A 110 1.04 19.16 14.48
C ALA A 110 1.45 18.68 15.88
N GLU A 111 0.64 18.96 16.91
CA GLU A 111 0.88 18.47 18.27
C GLU A 111 0.65 16.96 18.38
N ILE A 112 -0.43 16.45 17.79
CA ILE A 112 -0.72 15.01 17.74
C ILE A 112 0.34 14.28 16.92
N ALA A 113 0.80 14.87 15.83
CA ALA A 113 1.83 14.29 14.96
C ALA A 113 3.21 14.12 15.64
N LYS A 114 3.47 14.86 16.74
CA LYS A 114 4.69 14.76 17.55
C LYS A 114 4.61 13.70 18.64
N LEU A 115 3.41 13.19 18.96
CA LEU A 115 3.25 12.20 20.02
C LEU A 115 3.99 10.89 19.67
N PRO A 116 4.74 10.28 20.60
CA PRO A 116 5.44 9.02 20.35
C PRO A 116 4.47 7.88 20.01
N GLY A 117 3.26 7.92 20.60
CA GLY A 117 2.19 7.01 20.27
C GLY A 117 1.75 7.12 18.80
N PHE A 118 1.70 8.31 18.23
CA PHE A 118 1.35 8.49 16.81
C PHE A 118 2.40 7.85 15.90
N THR A 119 3.69 8.04 16.18
CA THR A 119 4.78 7.42 15.42
C THR A 119 4.70 5.89 15.51
N GLN A 120 4.57 5.32 16.71
CA GLN A 120 4.42 3.87 16.89
C GLN A 120 3.21 3.29 16.15
N ALA A 121 2.08 4.01 16.11
CA ALA A 121 0.91 3.56 15.39
C ALA A 121 1.16 3.46 13.88
N ASN A 122 1.82 4.46 13.32
CA ASN A 122 2.13 4.48 11.90
C ASN A 122 3.16 3.42 11.51
N TYR A 123 4.12 3.10 12.38
CA TYR A 123 5.01 1.94 12.17
C TYR A 123 4.22 0.64 12.10
N LEU A 124 3.31 0.40 13.05
CA LEU A 124 2.52 -0.84 13.05
C LEU A 124 1.59 -0.94 11.83
N ILE A 125 0.97 0.17 11.43
CA ILE A 125 0.17 0.23 10.21
C ILE A 125 1.04 -0.06 8.98
N THR A 126 2.21 0.56 8.87
CA THR A 126 3.16 0.27 7.78
C THR A 126 3.61 -1.20 7.77
N TRP A 127 3.85 -1.81 8.93
CA TRP A 127 4.13 -3.25 9.04
C TRP A 127 2.94 -4.11 8.59
N ALA A 128 1.70 -3.76 8.94
CA ALA A 128 0.52 -4.48 8.48
C ALA A 128 0.38 -4.45 6.95
N TRP A 129 0.63 -3.29 6.33
CA TRP A 129 0.68 -3.18 4.87
C TRP A 129 1.85 -3.95 4.25
N THR A 130 3.03 -3.90 4.87
CA THR A 130 4.19 -4.69 4.45
C THR A 130 3.87 -6.19 4.46
N GLY A 131 3.22 -6.67 5.53
CA GLY A 131 2.75 -8.05 5.65
C GLY A 131 1.70 -8.40 4.59
N ALA A 132 0.78 -7.48 4.26
CA ALA A 132 -0.18 -7.70 3.19
C ALA A 132 0.50 -7.85 1.81
N VAL A 133 1.48 -6.99 1.48
CA VAL A 133 2.26 -7.11 0.24
C VAL A 133 3.06 -8.41 0.22
N LEU A 134 3.64 -8.82 1.35
CA LEU A 134 4.34 -10.10 1.47
C LEU A 134 3.39 -11.29 1.23
N LEU A 135 2.18 -11.27 1.79
CA LEU A 135 1.18 -12.31 1.56
C LEU A 135 0.76 -12.38 0.10
N MET A 136 0.63 -11.23 -0.58
CA MET A 136 0.36 -11.15 -2.01
C MET A 136 1.47 -11.80 -2.83
N LEU A 137 2.72 -11.47 -2.52
CA LEU A 137 3.91 -12.05 -3.14
C LEU A 137 3.93 -13.57 -2.98
N ILE A 138 3.76 -14.06 -1.74
CA ILE A 138 3.72 -15.49 -1.44
C ILE A 138 2.56 -16.17 -2.18
N GLY A 139 1.39 -15.54 -2.23
CA GLY A 139 0.24 -16.06 -2.97
C GLY A 139 0.52 -16.21 -4.47
N ASN A 140 1.13 -15.21 -5.10
CA ASN A 140 1.49 -15.28 -6.52
C ASN A 140 2.59 -16.32 -6.79
N ILE A 141 3.58 -16.45 -5.89
CA ILE A 141 4.59 -17.52 -5.94
C ILE A 141 3.94 -18.91 -5.82
N ALA A 142 3.00 -19.08 -4.89
CA ALA A 142 2.29 -20.35 -4.70
C ALA A 142 1.53 -20.76 -5.96
N VAL A 143 0.85 -19.83 -6.64
CA VAL A 143 0.18 -20.10 -7.92
C VAL A 143 1.18 -20.53 -9.01
N LEU A 144 2.38 -19.94 -9.02
CA LEU A 144 3.41 -20.30 -9.99
C LEU A 144 3.96 -21.72 -9.81
N TYR A 145 4.15 -22.16 -8.56
CA TYR A 145 4.81 -23.43 -8.23
C TYR A 145 3.85 -24.57 -7.88
N VAL A 146 2.57 -24.28 -7.64
CA VAL A 146 1.55 -25.28 -7.32
C VAL A 146 0.50 -25.31 -8.44
N PRO A 147 0.66 -26.19 -9.45
CA PRO A 147 -0.23 -26.24 -10.62
C PRO A 147 -1.69 -26.56 -10.29
N ALA A 148 -1.93 -27.15 -9.12
CA ALA A 148 -3.27 -27.46 -8.62
C ALA A 148 -4.05 -26.24 -8.14
N LEU A 149 -3.38 -25.08 -7.92
CA LEU A 149 -4.06 -23.87 -7.48
C LEU A 149 -4.72 -23.15 -8.66
N PRO A 150 -6.02 -22.81 -8.56
CA PRO A 150 -6.68 -21.97 -9.54
C PRO A 150 -5.99 -20.62 -9.68
N LEU A 151 -5.89 -20.09 -10.90
CA LEU A 151 -5.30 -18.76 -11.18
C LEU A 151 -5.97 -17.62 -10.39
N TRP A 152 -7.24 -17.79 -10.03
CA TRP A 152 -8.00 -16.84 -9.22
C TRP A 152 -7.60 -16.79 -7.74
N THR A 153 -6.83 -17.77 -7.23
CA THR A 153 -6.38 -17.79 -5.84
C THR A 153 -5.45 -16.62 -5.51
N GLY A 154 -4.53 -16.26 -6.41
CA GLY A 154 -3.70 -15.07 -6.26
C GLY A 154 -4.52 -13.78 -6.17
N LEU A 155 -5.61 -13.69 -6.93
CA LEU A 155 -6.55 -12.57 -6.84
C LEU A 155 -7.27 -12.55 -5.48
N LEU A 156 -7.74 -13.70 -5.00
CA LEU A 156 -8.41 -13.83 -3.70
C LEU A 156 -7.47 -13.41 -2.57
N VAL A 157 -6.23 -13.91 -2.56
CA VAL A 157 -5.20 -13.52 -1.58
C VAL A 157 -4.95 -12.02 -1.63
N ALA A 158 -4.83 -11.43 -2.82
CA ALA A 158 -4.64 -9.99 -2.98
C ALA A 158 -5.80 -9.17 -2.41
N PHE A 159 -7.04 -9.57 -2.69
CA PHE A 159 -8.21 -8.90 -2.11
C PHE A 159 -8.24 -9.07 -0.59
N ALA A 160 -8.05 -10.28 -0.07
CA ALA A 160 -8.10 -10.56 1.37
C ALA A 160 -7.03 -9.78 2.13
N ALA A 161 -5.76 -9.86 1.69
CA ALA A 161 -4.63 -9.20 2.34
C ALA A 161 -4.79 -7.66 2.33
N ARG A 162 -5.20 -7.10 1.18
CA ARG A 162 -5.37 -5.65 1.04
C ARG A 162 -6.56 -5.13 1.86
N ASN A 163 -7.69 -5.83 1.85
CA ASN A 163 -8.84 -5.44 2.68
C ASN A 163 -8.53 -5.58 4.17
N ALA A 164 -7.80 -6.62 4.58
CA ALA A 164 -7.35 -6.76 5.96
C ALA A 164 -6.47 -5.57 6.41
N ALA A 165 -5.52 -5.13 5.57
CA ALA A 165 -4.69 -3.96 5.87
C ALA A 165 -5.51 -2.65 5.96
N VAL A 166 -6.51 -2.46 5.09
CA VAL A 166 -7.42 -1.32 5.15
C VAL A 166 -8.26 -1.34 6.43
N CYS A 167 -8.86 -2.49 6.75
CA CYS A 167 -9.64 -2.68 7.98
C CYS A 167 -8.77 -2.40 9.22
N PHE A 168 -7.56 -2.95 9.25
CA PHE A 168 -6.60 -2.72 10.33
C PHE A 168 -6.25 -1.23 10.48
N THR A 169 -6.00 -0.53 9.36
CA THR A 169 -5.68 0.91 9.34
C THR A 169 -6.82 1.75 9.93
N ARG A 170 -8.08 1.35 9.72
CA ARG A 170 -9.25 2.05 10.27
C ARG A 170 -9.51 1.71 11.74
N TRP A 171 -9.38 0.44 12.09
CA TRP A 171 -9.70 -0.08 13.43
C TRP A 171 -8.63 0.27 14.47
N TYR A 172 -7.36 0.15 14.13
CA TYR A 172 -6.26 0.25 15.09
C TYR A 172 -6.19 1.60 15.84
N PRO A 173 -6.41 2.77 15.19
CA PRO A 173 -6.48 4.04 15.91
C PRO A 173 -7.62 4.11 16.93
N GLN A 174 -8.78 3.51 16.63
CA GLN A 174 -9.94 3.47 17.53
C GLN A 174 -9.66 2.56 18.72
N TYR A 175 -9.08 1.39 18.48
CA TYR A 175 -8.63 0.48 19.53
C TYR A 175 -7.68 1.16 20.52
N ARG A 176 -6.69 1.91 20.01
CA ARG A 176 -5.75 2.64 20.88
C ARG A 176 -6.44 3.73 21.69
N LYS A 177 -7.38 4.47 21.10
CA LYS A 177 -8.17 5.48 21.83
C LYS A 177 -9.01 4.84 22.95
N ALA A 178 -9.61 3.68 22.70
CA ALA A 178 -10.39 2.97 23.71
C ALA A 178 -9.53 2.36 24.83
N LYS A 179 -8.35 1.82 24.50
CA LYS A 179 -7.46 1.15 25.45
C LYS A 179 -6.59 2.09 26.28
N TYR A 180 -6.16 3.21 25.70
CA TYR A 180 -5.22 4.15 26.33
C TYR A 180 -5.78 5.57 26.50
N GLY A 181 -7.04 5.81 26.11
CA GLY A 181 -7.71 7.08 26.36
C GLY A 181 -8.01 7.24 27.86
N ALA A 182 -7.93 8.47 28.35
CA ALA A 182 -8.33 8.76 29.73
C ALA A 182 -9.77 8.29 29.97
N PRO A 183 -10.07 7.62 31.10
CA PRO A 183 -11.44 7.28 31.46
C PRO A 183 -12.31 8.54 31.46
N PRO A 184 -13.56 8.49 30.97
CA PRO A 184 -14.45 9.63 31.05
C PRO A 184 -14.58 10.06 32.52
N ALA A 185 -14.41 11.36 32.79
CA ALA A 185 -14.42 11.96 34.14
C ALA A 185 -15.70 11.68 34.96
N ARG A 186 -16.73 11.08 34.34
CA ARG A 186 -17.99 10.66 34.98
C ARG A 186 -17.90 9.33 35.73
N ALA A 187 -16.76 8.65 35.75
CA ALA A 187 -16.58 7.36 36.44
C ALA A 187 -16.01 7.47 37.86
N LEU A 188 -15.92 8.68 38.43
CA LEU A 188 -15.62 8.85 39.86
C LEU A 188 -16.95 8.88 40.62
N PRO A 189 -17.27 7.88 41.46
CA PRO A 189 -18.38 8.01 42.39
C PRO A 189 -18.11 9.19 43.31
N SER A 190 -19.02 10.16 43.29
CA SER A 190 -19.06 11.24 44.28
C SER A 190 -19.26 10.62 45.66
N HIS A 191 -18.22 10.62 46.47
CA HIS A 191 -18.30 10.39 47.91
C HIS A 191 -18.50 11.72 48.63
#